data_AF-A0A4Q9Q0D4-F1
#
_entry.id   AF-A0A4Q9Q0D4-F1
#
_cell.length_a   1.000
_cell.length_b   1.000
_cell.length_c   1.000
_cell.angle_alpha   90.00
_cell.angle_beta   90.00
_cell.angle_gamma   90.00
#
_symmetry.space_group_name_H-M   'P 1'
#
loop_
_entity.id
_entity.type
_entity.pdbx_description
1 polymer ?
#
loop_
_entity_poly.entity_id
_entity_poly.type
_entity_poly.pdbx_seq_one_letter_code
_entity_poly.pdbx_strand_id
1 'polypeptide(L)'
;MASVPAAPSVPLTPAERALRDSLLPQEFRDVHLYAFTRKTVFSDGSSRIDHPLPIFAVGSILKDTDHFSKLLTIGFAEASTDGQNPIRQYAHESEYDYDSDSDLDEFEEVEDVRTPVASLSSKGKVKEENVNEPESPMRMEGGRNEKSHRVFIPNIAHRTLKACIFYLYTDKINFLPLRSKGSAQRRLAFLTTAGTLAPPCSPKSMYRLAEAYGISKLQDLAYDAIVSQLGPQNIVTEAFSSFFARYDRLREHAVSYLSQVYSDPAVQEALPDFVDRIALGCLPHASGVLRSLLGLRVTLAPPSRTTQPIRNIQSEQGVHG
;
A
#
# COMPACT_ATOMS: atom_id res chain seq x y z
N MET A 1 45.33 20.14 35.67
CA MET A 1 45.00 19.24 34.54
C MET A 1 43.73 19.77 33.90
N ALA A 2 43.84 20.37 32.72
CA ALA A 2 42.68 20.89 32.00
C ALA A 2 41.91 19.71 31.38
N SER A 3 40.62 19.60 31.72
CA SER A 3 39.69 18.66 31.11
C SER A 3 39.56 18.99 29.63
N VAL A 4 39.97 18.05 28.77
CA VAL A 4 39.72 18.12 27.33
C VAL A 4 38.22 17.95 27.12
N PRO A 5 37.52 18.88 26.46
CA PRO A 5 36.09 18.72 26.17
C PRO A 5 35.92 17.58 25.17
N ALA A 6 35.14 16.56 25.54
CA ALA A 6 34.78 15.47 24.65
C ALA A 6 34.03 16.04 23.44
N ALA A 7 34.51 15.73 22.23
CA ALA A 7 33.86 16.15 20.99
C ALA A 7 32.42 15.59 20.94
N PRO A 8 31.43 16.38 20.50
CA PRO A 8 30.05 15.90 20.40
C PRO A 8 29.95 14.77 19.37
N SER A 9 29.56 13.58 19.82
CA SER A 9 29.33 12.43 18.93
C SER A 9 28.09 12.68 18.07
N VAL A 10 28.24 12.63 16.75
CA VAL A 10 27.12 12.74 15.79
C VAL A 10 26.26 11.47 15.87
N PRO A 11 24.91 11.58 15.96
CA PRO A 11 24.05 10.40 15.98
C PRO A 11 24.07 9.68 14.62
N LEU A 12 24.04 8.35 14.66
CA LEU A 12 23.98 7.51 13.45
C LEU A 12 22.61 7.60 12.78
N THR A 13 22.61 7.65 11.44
CA THR A 13 21.41 7.50 10.61
C THR A 13 20.78 6.11 10.78
N PRO A 14 19.51 5.90 10.37
CA PRO A 14 18.89 4.57 10.37
C PRO A 14 19.71 3.53 9.59
N ALA A 15 20.18 3.84 8.38
CA ALA A 15 21.03 2.95 7.60
C ALA A 15 22.35 2.60 8.31
N GLU A 16 23.02 3.57 8.96
CA GLU A 16 24.25 3.32 9.71
C GLU A 16 24.01 2.49 10.97
N ARG A 17 22.88 2.69 11.65
CA ARG A 17 22.45 1.80 12.76
C ARG A 17 22.22 0.39 12.27
N ALA A 18 21.53 0.21 11.15
CA ALA A 18 21.34 -1.10 10.53
C ALA A 18 22.69 -1.76 10.22
N LEU A 19 23.60 -1.02 9.58
CA LEU A 19 24.92 -1.54 9.25
C LEU A 19 25.71 -1.94 10.50
N ARG A 20 25.67 -1.11 11.56
CA ARG A 20 26.30 -1.43 12.85
C ARG A 20 25.70 -2.70 13.46
N ASP A 21 24.38 -2.83 13.49
CA ASP A 21 23.70 -3.97 14.08
C ASP A 21 23.98 -5.27 13.29
N SER A 22 24.22 -5.16 11.97
CA SER A 22 24.61 -6.28 11.10
C SER A 22 26.01 -6.85 11.39
N LEU A 23 26.85 -6.15 12.17
CA LEU A 23 28.17 -6.63 12.55
C LEU A 23 28.13 -7.64 13.71
N LEU A 24 26.98 -7.78 14.38
CA LEU A 24 26.81 -8.70 15.50
C LEU A 24 26.21 -10.03 15.01
N PRO A 25 26.54 -11.17 15.64
CA PRO A 25 26.01 -12.48 15.25
C PRO A 25 24.49 -12.67 15.50
N GLN A 26 23.85 -11.76 16.23
CA GLN A 26 22.42 -11.82 16.53
C GLN A 26 21.58 -11.67 15.25
N GLU A 27 20.32 -12.13 15.23
CA GLU A 27 19.39 -11.89 14.12
C GLU A 27 19.21 -10.40 13.83
N PHE A 28 20.06 -9.85 12.95
CA PHE A 28 20.01 -8.46 12.49
C PHE A 28 18.69 -8.11 11.80
N ARG A 29 18.02 -9.10 11.17
CA ARG A 29 16.74 -8.94 10.50
C ARG A 29 15.65 -9.67 11.28
N ASP A 30 15.34 -9.14 12.46
CA ASP A 30 14.44 -9.70 13.46
C ASP A 30 12.93 -9.56 13.11
N VAL A 31 12.58 -8.87 12.02
CA VAL A 31 11.18 -8.67 11.60
C VAL A 31 10.95 -9.14 10.16
N HIS A 32 9.94 -9.98 9.97
CA HIS A 32 9.50 -10.53 8.68
C HIS A 32 8.10 -10.02 8.34
N LEU A 33 8.02 -9.02 7.46
CA LEU A 33 6.75 -8.45 7.01
C LEU A 33 6.29 -9.14 5.72
N TYR A 34 5.11 -9.75 5.70
CA TYR A 34 4.58 -10.44 4.54
C TYR A 34 3.53 -9.59 3.83
N ALA A 35 3.63 -9.51 2.52
CA ALA A 35 2.67 -8.79 1.68
C ALA A 35 2.50 -9.52 0.35
N PHE A 36 1.32 -9.39 -0.26
CA PHE A 36 1.02 -10.00 -1.55
C PHE A 36 1.81 -9.35 -2.69
N THR A 37 2.20 -10.15 -3.68
CA THR A 37 2.94 -9.66 -4.85
C THR A 37 2.12 -9.73 -6.13
N ARG A 38 1.02 -10.50 -6.16
CA ARG A 38 0.35 -10.88 -7.40
C ARG A 38 -1.15 -10.65 -7.35
N LYS A 39 -1.71 -10.20 -8.47
CA LYS A 39 -3.15 -10.24 -8.79
C LYS A 39 -3.33 -11.14 -10.02
N THR A 40 -4.05 -12.25 -9.86
CA THR A 40 -4.45 -13.14 -10.95
C THR A 40 -5.88 -12.81 -11.34
N VAL A 41 -6.12 -12.57 -12.63
CA VAL A 41 -7.47 -12.39 -13.20
C VAL A 41 -7.86 -13.69 -13.91
N PHE A 42 -9.03 -14.21 -13.55
CA PHE A 42 -9.57 -15.45 -14.11
C PHE A 42 -10.47 -15.15 -15.33
N SER A 43 -10.77 -16.19 -16.11
CA SER A 43 -11.61 -16.11 -17.31
C SER A 43 -13.04 -15.63 -17.04
N ASP A 44 -13.55 -15.84 -15.81
CA ASP A 44 -14.87 -15.38 -15.37
C ASP A 44 -14.90 -13.90 -14.94
N GLY A 45 -13.76 -13.20 -15.02
CA GLY A 45 -13.60 -11.81 -14.60
C GLY A 45 -13.40 -11.62 -13.10
N SER A 46 -13.42 -12.69 -12.30
CA SER A 46 -13.02 -12.62 -10.90
C SER A 46 -11.50 -12.45 -10.79
N SER A 47 -11.04 -11.94 -9.64
CA SER A 47 -9.61 -11.85 -9.38
C SER A 47 -9.21 -12.32 -7.99
N ARG A 48 -8.03 -12.92 -7.90
CA ARG A 48 -7.41 -13.38 -6.66
C ARG A 48 -6.10 -12.68 -6.45
N ILE A 49 -5.88 -12.23 -5.23
CA ILE A 49 -4.63 -11.62 -4.80
C ILE A 49 -3.91 -12.62 -3.94
N ASP A 50 -2.68 -12.98 -4.31
CA ASP A 50 -1.97 -14.10 -3.70
C ASP A 50 -0.45 -13.89 -3.71
N HIS A 51 0.25 -14.98 -3.41
CA HIS A 51 1.71 -15.06 -3.38
C HIS A 51 2.33 -14.09 -2.36
N PRO A 52 2.08 -14.29 -1.05
CA PRO A 52 2.67 -13.47 -0.01
C PRO A 52 4.19 -13.74 0.09
N LEU A 53 5.00 -12.70 -0.06
CA LEU A 53 6.46 -12.80 0.12
C LEU A 53 6.95 -12.00 1.33
N PRO A 54 7.99 -12.48 2.02
CA PRO A 54 8.58 -11.79 3.17
C PRO A 54 9.47 -10.62 2.73
N ILE A 55 9.40 -9.54 3.49
CA ILE A 55 10.34 -8.43 3.50
C ILE A 55 11.02 -8.44 4.87
N PHE A 56 12.32 -8.68 4.85
CA PHE A 56 13.15 -8.75 6.04
C PHE A 56 13.61 -7.35 6.44
N ALA A 57 13.40 -6.99 7.71
CA ALA A 57 13.74 -5.69 8.25
C ALA A 57 14.29 -5.79 9.68
N VAL A 58 14.98 -4.73 10.08
CA VAL A 58 15.45 -4.45 11.43
C VAL A 58 14.33 -3.74 12.21
N GLY A 59 13.82 -4.39 13.24
CA GLY A 59 12.73 -3.89 14.07
C GLY A 59 13.09 -2.62 14.84
N SER A 60 14.35 -2.45 15.25
CA SER A 60 14.82 -1.24 15.95
C SER A 60 14.67 0.03 15.11
N ILE A 61 14.80 -0.07 13.78
CA ILE A 61 14.61 1.05 12.85
C ILE A 61 13.13 1.28 12.57
N LEU A 62 12.35 0.20 12.35
CA LEU A 62 10.92 0.35 12.08
C LEU A 62 10.17 0.98 13.25
N LYS A 63 10.57 0.70 14.49
CA LYS A 63 9.97 1.26 15.72
C LYS A 63 10.13 2.78 15.85
N ASP A 64 10.95 3.43 15.03
CA ASP A 64 11.02 4.90 14.98
C ASP A 64 9.75 5.51 14.36
N THR A 65 8.95 4.71 13.65
CA THR A 65 7.63 5.11 13.13
C THR A 65 6.53 4.62 14.07
N ASP A 66 5.62 5.51 14.48
CA ASP A 66 4.54 5.20 15.42
C ASP A 66 3.70 3.97 15.03
N HIS A 67 3.36 3.84 13.75
CA HIS A 67 2.57 2.70 13.25
C HIS A 67 3.31 1.38 13.46
N PHE A 68 4.56 1.29 13.01
CA PHE A 68 5.37 0.08 13.17
C PHE A 68 5.76 -0.17 14.63
N SER A 69 5.95 0.88 15.43
CA SER A 69 6.15 0.76 16.88
C SER A 69 4.98 0.05 17.54
N LYS A 70 3.75 0.50 17.25
CA LYS A 70 2.52 -0.15 17.72
C LYS A 70 2.39 -1.58 17.18
N LEU A 71 2.61 -1.78 15.88
CA LEU A 71 2.52 -3.09 15.23
C LEU A 71 3.48 -4.14 15.80
N LEU A 72 4.69 -3.71 16.20
CA LEU A 72 5.74 -4.61 16.71
C LEU A 72 5.76 -4.74 18.24
N THR A 73 5.07 -3.86 18.98
CA THR A 73 5.03 -3.87 20.45
C THR A 73 3.73 -4.45 20.98
N ILE A 74 2.61 -4.12 20.32
CA ILE A 74 1.29 -4.62 20.68
C ILE A 74 1.13 -5.92 19.89
N GLY A 75 0.84 -7.03 20.58
CA GLY A 75 0.42 -8.29 19.94
C GLY A 75 -0.91 -8.10 19.21
N PHE A 76 -0.89 -7.36 18.11
CA PHE A 76 -2.04 -7.06 17.27
C PHE A 76 -2.62 -8.38 16.76
N ALA A 77 -3.94 -8.46 16.70
CA ALA A 77 -4.66 -9.64 16.21
C ALA A 77 -4.29 -10.05 14.76
N GLU A 78 -3.62 -9.18 13.99
CA GLU A 78 -3.08 -9.47 12.65
C GLU A 78 -1.62 -9.94 12.66
N ALA A 79 -0.88 -9.64 13.73
CA ALA A 79 0.45 -10.16 13.97
C ALA A 79 0.30 -11.53 14.60
N SER A 80 0.41 -12.59 13.79
CA SER A 80 0.69 -13.92 14.30
C SER A 80 2.06 -13.90 14.98
N THR A 81 2.10 -13.48 16.24
CA THR A 81 3.32 -13.37 17.06
C THR A 81 3.92 -14.72 17.43
N ASP A 82 3.37 -15.81 16.88
CA ASP A 82 3.89 -17.14 17.04
C ASP A 82 3.93 -17.82 15.67
N GLY A 83 5.02 -18.55 15.40
CA GLY A 83 5.22 -19.29 14.15
C GLY A 83 4.21 -20.41 13.91
N GLN A 84 3.12 -20.47 14.68
CA GLN A 84 2.08 -21.49 14.68
C GLN A 84 0.93 -21.18 13.72
N ASN A 85 0.64 -19.91 13.41
CA ASN A 85 -0.42 -19.58 12.46
C ASN A 85 0.13 -19.47 11.03
N PRO A 86 -0.46 -20.18 10.05
CA PRO A 86 -0.05 -20.06 8.66
C PRO A 86 -0.32 -18.64 8.16
N ILE A 87 0.62 -18.11 7.40
CA ILE A 87 0.46 -16.81 6.74
C ILE A 87 -0.65 -16.94 5.71
N ARG A 88 -1.56 -15.97 5.69
CA ARG A 88 -2.64 -15.88 4.73
C ARG A 88 -2.09 -15.96 3.30
N GLN A 89 -2.52 -16.96 2.54
CA GLN A 89 -1.99 -17.24 1.20
C GLN A 89 -2.69 -16.47 0.08
N TYR A 90 -3.94 -16.05 0.29
CA TYR A 90 -4.73 -15.34 -0.70
C TYR A 90 -5.75 -14.40 -0.06
N ALA A 91 -6.19 -13.40 -0.81
CA ALA A 91 -7.31 -12.52 -0.52
C ALA A 91 -8.20 -12.36 -1.76
N HIS A 92 -9.49 -12.17 -1.52
CA HIS A 92 -10.45 -11.83 -2.57
C HIS A 92 -10.34 -10.35 -2.93
N GLU A 93 -10.66 -9.97 -4.18
CA GLU A 93 -10.61 -8.57 -4.63
C GLU A 93 -11.42 -7.62 -3.75
N SER A 94 -12.61 -8.05 -3.33
CA SER A 94 -13.48 -7.28 -2.44
C SER A 94 -12.86 -6.95 -1.08
N GLU A 95 -11.85 -7.72 -0.65
CA GLU A 95 -11.11 -7.46 0.59
C GLU A 95 -9.89 -6.57 0.39
N TYR A 96 -9.47 -6.37 -0.87
CA TYR A 96 -8.24 -5.67 -1.23
C TYR A 96 -8.57 -4.50 -2.16
N ASP A 97 -9.01 -3.41 -1.54
CA ASP A 97 -9.46 -2.15 -2.16
C ASP A 97 -8.29 -1.36 -2.81
N TYR A 98 -7.55 -1.98 -3.73
CA TYR A 98 -6.27 -1.50 -4.28
C TYR A 98 -6.32 -1.47 -5.81
N ASP A 99 -7.34 -0.82 -6.39
CA ASP A 99 -7.59 -0.96 -7.83
C ASP A 99 -6.82 0.07 -8.68
N SER A 100 -6.59 1.28 -8.16
CA SER A 100 -5.93 2.36 -8.90
C SER A 100 -4.42 2.36 -8.66
N ASP A 101 -3.67 1.86 -9.64
CA ASP A 101 -2.19 1.79 -9.66
C ASP A 101 -1.57 0.90 -8.58
N SER A 102 -2.14 -0.31 -8.44
CA SER A 102 -1.54 -1.41 -7.68
C SER A 102 -0.12 -1.73 -8.16
N ASP A 103 0.79 -1.95 -7.22
CA ASP A 103 2.13 -2.48 -7.49
C ASP A 103 2.18 -4.02 -7.44
N LEU A 104 1.01 -4.68 -7.47
CA LEU A 104 0.91 -6.12 -7.71
C LEU A 104 1.24 -6.43 -9.18
N ASP A 105 1.94 -7.54 -9.40
CA ASP A 105 2.18 -8.09 -10.72
C ASP A 105 0.88 -8.75 -11.22
N GLU A 106 0.40 -8.34 -12.41
CA GLU A 106 -0.85 -8.82 -13.00
C GLU A 106 -0.59 -10.04 -13.90
N PHE A 107 -1.37 -11.11 -13.69
CA PHE A 107 -1.31 -12.33 -14.49
C PHE A 107 -2.71 -12.73 -14.95
N GLU A 108 -2.85 -13.12 -16.20
CA GLU A 108 -4.04 -13.78 -16.73
C GLU A 108 -3.84 -15.30 -16.64
N GLU A 109 -4.76 -16.01 -16.01
CA GLU A 109 -4.72 -17.47 -16.02
C GLU A 109 -5.27 -17.97 -17.37
N VAL A 110 -4.38 -18.43 -18.24
CA VAL A 110 -4.78 -19.18 -19.43
C VAL A 110 -5.27 -20.56 -18.97
N GLU A 111 -6.50 -20.93 -19.33
CA GLU A 111 -6.98 -22.29 -19.09
C GLU A 111 -6.05 -23.29 -19.76
N ASP A 112 -5.25 -23.98 -18.95
CA ASP A 112 -4.44 -25.10 -19.41
C ASP A 112 -5.42 -26.20 -19.83
N VAL A 113 -5.51 -26.48 -21.13
CA VAL A 113 -6.32 -27.58 -21.67
C VAL A 113 -5.80 -28.86 -21.04
N ARG A 114 -6.50 -29.30 -19.99
CA ARG A 114 -6.25 -30.56 -19.29
C ARG A 114 -6.30 -31.68 -20.32
N THR A 115 -5.15 -32.17 -20.75
CA THR A 115 -5.07 -33.49 -21.39
C THR A 115 -5.25 -34.53 -20.28
N PRO A 116 -6.33 -35.35 -20.31
CA PRO A 116 -6.56 -36.32 -19.27
C PRO A 116 -5.61 -37.50 -19.51
N VAL A 117 -4.55 -37.64 -18.72
CA VAL A 117 -3.83 -38.91 -18.63
C VAL A 117 -4.68 -39.87 -17.81
N ALA A 118 -5.64 -40.49 -18.49
CA ALA A 118 -6.38 -41.63 -17.97
C ALA A 118 -5.41 -42.79 -17.74
N SER A 119 -5.57 -43.39 -16.57
CA SER A 119 -4.91 -44.60 -16.13
C SER A 119 -5.11 -45.73 -17.14
N LEU A 120 -4.01 -46.25 -17.70
CA LEU A 120 -4.00 -47.53 -18.41
C LEU A 120 -2.93 -48.41 -17.77
N SER A 121 -3.40 -49.46 -17.10
CA SER A 121 -2.56 -50.49 -16.53
C SER A 121 -1.90 -51.32 -17.63
N SER A 122 -0.62 -51.60 -17.49
CA SER A 122 0.00 -52.76 -18.14
C SER A 122 0.98 -53.43 -17.18
N LYS A 123 0.62 -54.65 -16.78
CA LYS A 123 1.47 -55.64 -16.11
C LYS A 123 2.73 -55.90 -16.95
N GLY A 124 3.90 -55.83 -16.33
CA GLY A 124 5.15 -56.35 -16.86
C GLY A 124 6.18 -56.47 -15.74
N LYS A 125 6.68 -57.70 -15.51
CA LYS A 125 7.49 -58.13 -14.37
C LYS A 125 8.90 -58.45 -14.87
N VAL A 126 9.95 -57.73 -14.47
CA VAL A 126 11.37 -58.19 -14.51
C VAL A 126 12.17 -57.54 -13.36
N LYS A 127 13.13 -58.32 -12.86
CA LYS A 127 14.00 -58.21 -11.66
C LYS A 127 15.21 -57.27 -11.80
N GLU A 128 15.67 -56.81 -10.61
CA GLU A 128 17.05 -56.58 -10.11
C GLU A 128 18.11 -55.92 -11.02
N GLU A 129 18.68 -54.77 -10.58
CA GLU A 129 20.06 -54.69 -10.07
C GLU A 129 20.40 -53.29 -9.50
N ASN A 130 21.51 -53.23 -8.77
CA ASN A 130 21.86 -52.37 -7.64
C ASN A 130 23.05 -51.46 -7.99
N VAL A 131 23.01 -50.13 -7.79
CA VAL A 131 24.23 -49.29 -7.64
C VAL A 131 23.97 -48.06 -6.75
N ASN A 132 24.90 -47.87 -5.81
CA ASN A 132 25.04 -46.86 -4.75
C ASN A 132 24.85 -45.37 -5.10
N GLU A 133 24.54 -44.63 -4.04
CA GLU A 133 24.53 -43.17 -3.87
C GLU A 133 25.83 -42.44 -4.30
N PRO A 134 25.79 -41.09 -4.32
CA PRO A 134 26.40 -40.40 -3.18
C PRO A 134 25.48 -39.36 -2.52
N GLU A 135 25.51 -39.42 -1.18
CA GLU A 135 24.92 -38.51 -0.20
C GLU A 135 25.15 -37.03 -0.53
N SER A 136 24.09 -36.23 -0.49
CA SER A 136 24.19 -34.77 -0.41
C SER A 136 24.19 -34.33 1.06
N PRO A 137 25.02 -33.35 1.47
CA PRO A 137 25.35 -33.16 2.87
C PRO A 137 24.22 -32.50 3.67
N MET A 138 23.84 -33.20 4.73
CA MET A 138 23.47 -32.71 6.06
C MET A 138 22.70 -31.38 6.14
N ARG A 139 21.38 -31.54 6.35
CA ARG A 139 20.57 -30.60 7.14
C ARG A 139 21.23 -30.41 8.50
N MET A 140 21.71 -29.21 8.77
CA MET A 140 21.96 -28.75 10.14
C MET A 140 20.62 -28.34 10.74
N GLU A 141 19.95 -29.28 11.41
CA GLU A 141 19.08 -28.94 12.54
C GLU A 141 19.97 -28.63 13.74
N GLY A 142 19.80 -27.44 14.33
CA GLY A 142 20.41 -27.11 15.62
C GLY A 142 20.81 -25.65 15.77
N GLY A 143 19.86 -24.78 16.15
CA GLY A 143 20.16 -23.43 16.61
C GLY A 143 18.89 -22.76 17.12
N ARG A 144 18.85 -22.46 18.42
CA ARG A 144 17.77 -21.80 19.18
C ARG A 144 16.96 -20.79 18.34
N ASN A 145 15.64 -20.99 18.25
CA ASN A 145 14.67 -20.03 17.71
C ASN A 145 14.80 -18.69 18.45
N GLU A 146 15.59 -17.76 17.92
CA GLU A 146 15.36 -16.34 18.14
C GLU A 146 14.06 -16.02 17.37
N LYS A 147 13.04 -15.55 18.08
CA LYS A 147 11.68 -15.42 17.54
C LYS A 147 11.64 -14.22 16.58
N SER A 148 11.95 -14.42 15.30
CA SER A 148 11.74 -13.37 14.31
C SER A 148 10.25 -13.02 14.24
N HIS A 149 9.91 -11.75 14.36
CA HIS A 149 8.53 -11.27 14.42
C HIS A 149 7.90 -11.36 13.03
N ARG A 150 6.97 -12.30 12.83
CA ARG A 150 6.26 -12.47 11.56
C ARG A 150 4.96 -11.69 11.59
N VAL A 151 4.80 -10.75 10.66
CA VAL A 151 3.60 -9.91 10.56
C VAL A 151 3.10 -9.92 9.13
N PHE A 152 1.81 -10.15 8.94
CA PHE A 152 1.18 -10.08 7.62
C PHE A 152 0.51 -8.72 7.42
N ILE A 153 0.74 -8.10 6.26
CA ILE A 153 0.22 -6.78 5.90
C ILE A 153 -0.77 -6.96 4.74
N PRO A 154 -2.09 -7.07 5.04
CA PRO A 154 -3.09 -7.53 4.08
C PRO A 154 -3.36 -6.56 2.94
N ASN A 155 -3.21 -5.24 3.13
CA ASN A 155 -3.77 -4.21 2.23
C ASN A 155 -2.72 -3.38 1.49
N ILE A 156 -1.48 -3.87 1.45
CA ILE A 156 -0.34 -3.21 0.81
C ILE A 156 0.39 -4.20 -0.08
N ALA A 157 0.74 -3.77 -1.31
CA ALA A 157 1.51 -4.59 -2.23
C ALA A 157 2.96 -4.70 -1.73
N HIS A 158 3.56 -5.88 -1.89
CA HIS A 158 4.93 -6.16 -1.47
C HIS A 158 5.93 -5.14 -2.01
N ARG A 159 5.80 -4.73 -3.28
CA ARG A 159 6.69 -3.75 -3.90
C ARG A 159 6.56 -2.36 -3.24
N THR A 160 5.35 -1.91 -2.95
CA THR A 160 5.10 -0.65 -2.21
C THR A 160 5.68 -0.72 -0.79
N LEU A 161 5.43 -1.82 -0.07
CA LEU A 161 5.94 -1.99 1.30
C LEU A 161 7.48 -2.04 1.32
N LYS A 162 8.10 -2.74 0.38
CA LYS A 162 9.56 -2.80 0.23
C LYS A 162 10.16 -1.42 -0.02
N ALA A 163 9.53 -0.61 -0.87
CA ALA A 163 9.95 0.77 -1.13
C ALA A 163 9.80 1.65 0.12
N CYS A 164 8.71 1.50 0.88
CA CYS A 164 8.52 2.22 2.14
C CYS A 164 9.60 1.85 3.17
N ILE A 165 9.89 0.56 3.34
CA ILE A 165 10.94 0.12 4.28
C ILE A 165 12.29 0.67 3.85
N PHE A 166 12.63 0.62 2.56
CA PHE A 166 13.86 1.23 2.06
C PHE A 166 13.93 2.73 2.34
N TYR A 167 12.82 3.45 2.20
CA TYR A 167 12.71 4.86 2.54
C TYR A 167 12.98 5.12 4.03
N LEU A 168 12.41 4.32 4.94
CA LEU A 168 12.65 4.46 6.38
C LEU A 168 14.13 4.32 6.77
N TYR A 169 14.92 3.63 5.95
CA TYR A 169 16.35 3.42 6.19
C TYR A 169 17.19 4.54 5.61
N THR A 170 16.78 5.09 4.48
CA THR A 170 17.66 5.87 3.59
C THR A 170 17.14 7.24 3.20
N ASP A 171 15.88 7.56 3.54
CA ASP A 171 15.13 8.72 3.05
C ASP A 171 15.00 8.81 1.51
N LYS A 172 15.30 7.73 0.78
CA LYS A 172 15.25 7.67 -0.68
C LYS A 172 14.02 6.92 -1.16
N ILE A 173 13.36 7.46 -2.18
CA ILE A 173 12.19 6.84 -2.83
C ILE A 173 12.30 6.98 -4.34
N ASN A 174 11.71 6.04 -5.08
CA ASN A 174 11.68 6.05 -6.53
C ASN A 174 10.25 5.77 -7.00
N PHE A 175 9.63 6.75 -7.66
CA PHE A 175 8.26 6.66 -8.13
C PHE A 175 8.19 6.32 -9.61
N LEU A 176 7.36 5.33 -9.93
CA LEU A 176 7.05 4.96 -11.30
C LEU A 176 6.07 5.96 -11.94
N PRO A 177 6.10 6.10 -13.28
CA PRO A 177 5.09 6.84 -14.01
C PRO A 177 3.66 6.35 -13.68
N LEU A 178 2.69 7.25 -13.52
CA LEU A 178 1.27 6.91 -13.36
C LEU A 178 0.83 5.97 -14.50
N ARG A 179 -0.04 4.99 -14.22
CA ARG A 179 -0.50 4.07 -15.28
C ARG A 179 -1.21 4.81 -16.40
N SER A 180 -1.87 5.93 -16.10
CA SER A 180 -2.52 6.81 -17.05
C SER A 180 -1.58 7.47 -18.06
N LYS A 181 -0.26 7.52 -17.81
CA LYS A 181 0.73 7.95 -18.81
C LYS A 181 1.10 6.88 -19.83
N GLY A 182 0.68 5.63 -19.61
CA GLY A 182 0.88 4.51 -20.52
C GLY A 182 1.73 3.39 -19.92
N SER A 183 1.28 2.16 -20.17
CA SER A 183 1.90 0.94 -19.62
C SER A 183 3.33 0.72 -20.14
N ALA A 184 3.62 1.08 -21.39
CA ALA A 184 4.94 0.94 -21.98
C ALA A 184 5.98 1.84 -21.30
N GLN A 185 5.66 3.13 -21.06
CA GLN A 185 6.54 4.07 -20.37
C GLN A 185 6.81 3.60 -18.94
N ARG A 186 5.77 3.13 -18.23
CA ARG A 186 5.89 2.59 -16.88
C ARG A 186 6.78 1.34 -16.83
N ARG A 187 6.61 0.40 -17.77
CA ARG A 187 7.46 -0.80 -17.88
C ARG A 187 8.92 -0.44 -18.15
N LEU A 188 9.18 0.50 -19.06
CA LEU A 188 10.53 0.97 -19.35
C LEU A 188 11.19 1.60 -18.12
N ALA A 189 10.48 2.46 -17.39
CA ALA A 189 10.97 3.04 -16.15
C ALA A 189 11.27 1.98 -15.09
N PHE A 190 10.43 0.94 -14.98
CA PHE A 190 10.68 -0.16 -14.06
C PHE A 190 11.95 -0.94 -14.40
N LEU A 191 12.14 -1.30 -15.68
CA LEU A 191 13.31 -2.06 -16.13
C LEU A 191 14.62 -1.27 -16.04
N THR A 192 14.59 0.03 -16.31
CA THR A 192 15.78 0.89 -16.33
C THR A 192 16.25 1.28 -14.92
N THR A 193 15.35 1.29 -13.94
CA THR A 193 15.68 1.64 -12.54
C THR A 193 15.96 0.43 -11.65
N ALA A 194 15.76 -0.78 -12.18
CA ALA A 194 16.00 -2.02 -11.45
C ALA A 194 17.48 -2.16 -11.06
N GLY A 195 17.76 -2.12 -9.75
CA GLY A 195 19.09 -2.39 -9.18
C GLY A 195 20.02 -1.19 -9.04
N THR A 196 19.69 -0.03 -9.61
CA THR A 196 20.51 1.19 -9.53
C THR A 196 19.93 2.25 -8.59
N LEU A 197 18.59 2.32 -8.49
CA LEU A 197 17.87 3.27 -7.65
C LEU A 197 17.15 2.57 -6.49
N ALA A 198 16.50 3.37 -5.63
CA ALA A 198 15.58 2.85 -4.63
C ALA A 198 14.51 1.95 -5.29
N PRO A 199 13.98 0.94 -4.55
CA PRO A 199 12.94 0.06 -5.09
C PRO A 199 11.78 0.89 -5.67
N PRO A 200 11.45 0.70 -6.96
CA PRO A 200 10.41 1.48 -7.62
C PRO A 200 9.02 1.10 -7.08
N CYS A 201 8.15 2.09 -6.93
CA CYS A 201 6.75 1.89 -6.52
C CYS A 201 5.82 2.90 -7.19
N SER A 202 4.52 2.64 -7.14
CA SER A 202 3.48 3.57 -7.55
C SER A 202 3.40 4.73 -6.56
N PRO A 203 3.36 5.98 -7.04
CA PRO A 203 3.22 7.13 -6.15
C PRO A 203 1.82 7.17 -5.50
N LYS A 204 0.77 6.68 -6.17
CA LYS A 204 -0.58 6.54 -5.59
C LYS A 204 -0.61 5.53 -4.44
N SER A 205 0.00 4.39 -4.69
CA SER A 205 0.23 3.32 -3.71
C SER A 205 0.92 3.85 -2.46
N MET A 206 2.02 4.59 -2.67
CA MET A 206 2.81 5.14 -1.57
C MET A 206 2.07 6.26 -0.83
N TYR A 207 1.35 7.14 -1.52
CA TYR A 207 0.55 8.19 -0.90
C TYR A 207 -0.46 7.61 0.10
N ARG A 208 -1.17 6.55 -0.32
CA ARG A 208 -2.12 5.84 0.54
C ARG A 208 -1.45 5.20 1.75
N LEU A 209 -0.33 4.50 1.54
CA LEU A 209 0.42 3.87 2.62
C LEU A 209 0.90 4.93 3.63
N ALA A 210 1.49 6.01 3.14
CA ALA A 210 2.03 7.07 3.97
C ALA A 210 0.95 7.78 4.79
N GLU A 211 -0.24 8.01 4.22
CA GLU A 211 -1.38 8.53 4.97
C GLU A 211 -1.84 7.54 6.06
N ALA A 212 -2.04 6.27 5.69
CA ALA A 212 -2.49 5.23 6.62
C ALA A 212 -1.51 5.04 7.80
N TYR A 213 -0.21 5.19 7.55
CA TYR A 213 0.84 4.98 8.55
C TYR A 213 1.28 6.28 9.25
N GLY A 214 0.72 7.43 8.86
CA GLY A 214 1.06 8.74 9.44
C GLY A 214 2.45 9.27 9.09
N ILE A 215 3.02 8.88 7.94
CA ILE A 215 4.36 9.29 7.50
C ILE A 215 4.24 10.53 6.59
N SER A 216 3.99 11.70 7.19
CA SER A 216 3.65 12.94 6.45
C SER A 216 4.67 13.33 5.39
N LYS A 217 5.98 13.25 5.69
CA LYS A 217 7.05 13.57 4.72
C LYS A 217 6.98 12.68 3.47
N LEU A 218 6.69 11.39 3.64
CA LEU A 218 6.56 10.46 2.53
C LEU A 218 5.25 10.69 1.75
N GLN A 219 4.18 11.06 2.45
CA GLN A 219 2.91 11.44 1.84
C GLN A 219 3.08 12.68 0.94
N ASP A 220 3.82 13.70 1.39
CA ASP A 220 4.13 14.89 0.59
C ASP A 220 4.98 14.57 -0.64
N LEU A 221 6.03 13.75 -0.49
CA LEU A 221 6.85 13.29 -1.62
C LEU A 221 6.00 12.54 -2.66
N ALA A 222 5.08 11.68 -2.20
CA ALA A 222 4.18 10.96 -3.09
C ALA A 222 3.16 11.89 -3.75
N TYR A 223 2.65 12.89 -3.03
CA TYR A 223 1.76 13.92 -3.56
C TYR A 223 2.42 14.68 -4.71
N ASP A 224 3.63 15.20 -4.49
CA ASP A 224 4.38 15.97 -5.50
C ASP A 224 4.68 15.12 -6.73
N ALA A 225 4.98 13.83 -6.53
CA ALA A 225 5.20 12.88 -7.61
C ALA A 225 3.92 12.57 -8.40
N ILE A 226 2.74 12.55 -7.77
CA ILE A 226 1.46 12.39 -8.48
C ILE A 226 1.16 13.65 -9.28
N VAL A 227 1.23 14.82 -8.63
CA VAL A 227 0.87 16.12 -9.22
C VAL A 227 1.77 16.47 -10.40
N SER A 228 3.08 16.28 -10.28
CA SER A 228 4.05 16.54 -11.37
C SER A 228 3.83 15.67 -12.61
N GLN A 229 3.01 14.62 -12.49
CA GLN A 229 2.66 13.72 -13.57
C GLN A 229 1.28 13.98 -14.17
N LEU A 230 0.52 14.94 -13.64
CA LEU A 230 -0.74 15.36 -14.24
C LEU A 230 -0.48 16.21 -15.49
N GLY A 231 -1.28 15.96 -16.54
CA GLY A 231 -1.21 16.67 -17.81
C GLY A 231 -2.54 16.58 -18.55
N PRO A 232 -2.74 17.36 -19.64
CA PRO A 232 -4.02 17.38 -20.36
C PRO A 232 -4.49 16.00 -20.84
N GLN A 233 -3.54 15.11 -21.16
CA GLN A 233 -3.79 13.76 -21.65
C GLN A 233 -4.34 12.79 -20.60
N ASN A 234 -4.13 13.05 -19.30
CA ASN A 234 -4.55 12.14 -18.24
C ASN A 234 -5.42 12.77 -17.14
N ILE A 235 -5.52 14.11 -17.10
CA ILE A 235 -6.17 14.80 -16.00
C ILE A 235 -7.64 14.42 -15.83
N VAL A 236 -8.38 14.21 -16.92
CA VAL A 236 -9.79 13.79 -16.86
C VAL A 236 -9.89 12.41 -16.20
N THR A 237 -9.12 11.44 -16.69
CA THR A 237 -9.07 10.08 -16.12
C THR A 237 -8.66 10.07 -14.65
N GLU A 238 -7.67 10.88 -14.28
CA GLU A 238 -7.20 10.97 -12.90
C GLU A 238 -8.23 11.65 -11.99
N ALA A 239 -8.76 12.81 -12.38
CA ALA A 239 -9.71 13.58 -11.59
C ALA A 239 -10.96 12.76 -11.26
N PHE A 240 -11.47 11.99 -12.22
CA PHE A 240 -12.66 11.15 -12.05
C PHE A 240 -12.35 9.73 -11.53
N SER A 241 -11.10 9.42 -11.16
CA SER A 241 -10.75 8.12 -10.58
C SER A 241 -11.24 7.97 -9.13
N SER A 242 -11.45 6.73 -8.70
CA SER A 242 -11.80 6.42 -7.30
C SER A 242 -10.71 6.85 -6.33
N PHE A 243 -9.45 6.83 -6.76
CA PHE A 243 -8.30 7.28 -5.98
C PHE A 243 -8.38 8.78 -5.68
N PHE A 244 -8.53 9.64 -6.70
CA PHE A 244 -8.65 11.08 -6.48
C PHE A 244 -9.95 11.42 -5.74
N ALA A 245 -11.03 10.68 -5.96
CA ALA A 245 -12.26 10.88 -5.20
C ALA A 245 -12.07 10.67 -3.69
N ARG A 246 -11.17 9.77 -3.26
CA ARG A 246 -10.92 9.41 -1.87
C ARG A 246 -10.10 10.45 -1.09
N TYR A 247 -9.18 11.15 -1.73
CA TYR A 247 -8.25 12.07 -1.05
C TYR A 247 -8.53 13.52 -1.44
N ASP A 248 -9.10 14.28 -0.51
CA ASP A 248 -9.55 15.66 -0.73
C ASP A 248 -8.46 16.56 -1.33
N ARG A 249 -7.23 16.51 -0.77
CA ARG A 249 -6.10 17.32 -1.24
C ARG A 249 -5.74 17.06 -2.70
N LEU A 250 -5.84 15.81 -3.15
CA LEU A 250 -5.59 15.43 -4.54
C LEU A 250 -6.78 15.80 -5.43
N ARG A 251 -8.01 15.56 -4.97
CA ARG A 251 -9.24 15.94 -5.68
C ARG A 251 -9.28 17.42 -5.99
N GLU A 252 -9.02 18.26 -4.99
CA GLU A 252 -9.02 19.72 -5.13
C GLU A 252 -7.95 20.19 -6.10
N HIS A 253 -6.74 19.61 -6.04
CA HIS A 253 -5.68 19.90 -6.99
C HIS A 253 -6.10 19.53 -8.42
N ALA A 254 -6.62 18.32 -8.62
CA ALA A 254 -7.03 17.85 -9.94
C ALA A 254 -8.16 18.70 -10.52
N VAL A 255 -9.16 19.07 -9.72
CA VAL A 255 -10.25 19.95 -10.15
C VAL A 255 -9.72 21.34 -10.52
N SER A 256 -8.86 21.93 -9.68
CA SER A 256 -8.25 23.23 -9.97
C SER A 256 -7.46 23.20 -11.28
N TYR A 257 -6.64 22.18 -11.49
CA TYR A 257 -5.86 22.04 -12.71
C TYR A 257 -6.75 21.78 -13.93
N LEU A 258 -7.72 20.88 -13.82
CA LEU A 258 -8.69 20.58 -14.88
C LEU A 258 -9.45 21.83 -15.34
N SER A 259 -9.85 22.71 -14.41
CA SER A 259 -10.50 23.98 -14.75
C SER A 259 -9.57 24.93 -15.51
N GLN A 260 -8.27 24.92 -15.22
CA GLN A 260 -7.27 25.76 -15.91
C GLN A 260 -7.00 25.27 -17.34
N VAL A 261 -6.94 23.95 -17.54
CA VAL A 261 -6.66 23.34 -18.85
C VAL A 261 -7.93 22.93 -19.60
N TYR A 262 -9.10 23.42 -19.20
CA TYR A 262 -10.38 23.01 -19.77
C TYR A 262 -10.43 23.16 -21.30
N SER A 263 -9.87 24.24 -21.85
CA SER A 263 -9.85 24.50 -23.30
C SER A 263 -8.84 23.65 -24.09
N ASP A 264 -8.04 22.80 -23.44
CA ASP A 264 -7.11 21.90 -24.12
C ASP A 264 -7.88 20.86 -24.96
N PRO A 265 -7.49 20.61 -26.22
CA PRO A 265 -8.19 19.65 -27.09
C PRO A 265 -8.32 18.25 -26.49
N ALA A 266 -7.29 17.74 -25.81
CA ALA A 266 -7.32 16.39 -25.23
C ALA A 266 -8.34 16.30 -24.08
N VAL A 267 -8.49 17.39 -23.33
CA VAL A 267 -9.47 17.50 -22.25
C VAL A 267 -10.89 17.58 -22.82
N GLN A 268 -11.10 18.40 -23.85
CA GLN A 268 -12.40 18.53 -24.53
C GLN A 268 -12.84 17.22 -25.20
N GLU A 269 -11.90 16.44 -25.72
CA GLU A 269 -12.18 15.13 -26.33
C GLU A 269 -12.55 14.08 -25.28
N ALA A 270 -11.87 14.06 -24.12
CA ALA A 270 -12.09 13.03 -23.10
C ALA A 270 -13.33 13.27 -22.22
N LEU A 271 -13.72 14.54 -21.98
CA LEU A 271 -14.81 14.88 -21.05
C LEU A 271 -16.18 14.27 -21.41
N PRO A 272 -16.65 14.27 -22.68
CA PRO A 272 -17.94 13.69 -23.04
C PRO A 272 -18.09 12.23 -22.63
N ASP A 273 -17.08 11.39 -22.83
CA ASP A 273 -17.10 9.97 -22.41
C ASP A 273 -17.32 9.85 -20.89
N PHE A 274 -16.63 10.67 -20.10
CA PHE A 274 -16.80 10.66 -18.65
C PHE A 274 -18.19 11.13 -18.22
N VAL A 275 -18.77 12.11 -18.92
CA VAL A 275 -20.16 12.55 -18.67
C VAL A 275 -21.14 11.41 -18.95
N ASP A 276 -20.99 10.71 -20.06
CA ASP A 276 -21.85 9.56 -20.40
C ASP A 276 -21.70 8.44 -19.37
N ARG A 277 -20.48 8.12 -18.97
CA ARG A 277 -20.21 7.13 -17.91
C ARG A 277 -20.79 7.52 -16.56
N ILE A 278 -20.81 8.81 -16.23
CA ILE A 278 -21.48 9.32 -15.03
C ILE A 278 -22.98 9.15 -15.15
N ALA A 279 -23.59 9.52 -16.28
CA ALA A 279 -25.02 9.42 -16.53
C ALA A 279 -25.51 7.96 -16.48
N LEU A 280 -24.68 7.02 -16.93
CA LEU A 280 -24.92 5.58 -16.85
C LEU A 280 -24.67 4.98 -15.45
N GLY A 281 -24.19 5.77 -14.49
CA GLY A 281 -23.91 5.32 -13.13
C GLY A 281 -22.61 4.52 -12.98
N CYS A 282 -21.73 4.50 -13.98
CA CYS A 282 -20.46 3.75 -13.95
C CYS A 282 -19.40 4.39 -13.05
N LEU A 283 -19.59 5.65 -12.64
CA LEU A 283 -18.65 6.41 -11.82
C LEU A 283 -19.32 6.91 -10.52
N PRO A 284 -19.65 6.02 -9.56
CA PRO A 284 -20.39 6.39 -8.35
C PRO A 284 -19.64 7.39 -7.45
N HIS A 285 -18.31 7.46 -7.59
CA HIS A 285 -17.41 8.34 -6.86
C HIS A 285 -17.23 9.74 -7.51
N ALA A 286 -17.78 9.97 -8.70
CA ALA A 286 -17.61 11.24 -9.43
C ALA A 286 -18.31 12.44 -8.77
N SER A 287 -19.26 12.19 -7.86
CA SER A 287 -20.09 13.25 -7.25
C SER A 287 -19.27 14.35 -6.57
N GLY A 288 -18.17 14.02 -5.89
CA GLY A 288 -17.30 15.01 -5.25
C GLY A 288 -16.62 15.93 -6.27
N VAL A 289 -16.13 15.35 -7.36
CA VAL A 289 -15.46 16.07 -8.46
C VAL A 289 -16.46 17.01 -9.15
N LEU A 290 -17.66 16.52 -9.45
CA LEU A 290 -18.73 17.31 -10.06
C LEU A 290 -19.16 18.47 -9.18
N ARG A 291 -19.33 18.25 -7.87
CA ARG A 291 -19.67 19.34 -6.94
C ARG A 291 -18.63 20.45 -6.97
N SER A 292 -17.34 20.08 -6.96
CA SER A 292 -16.26 21.05 -7.03
C SER A 292 -16.22 21.80 -8.37
N LEU A 293 -16.39 21.10 -9.50
CA LEU A 293 -16.41 21.70 -10.84
C LEU A 293 -17.60 22.64 -11.05
N LEU A 294 -18.78 22.26 -10.57
CA LEU A 294 -20.02 23.05 -10.68
C LEU A 294 -20.11 24.17 -9.62
N GLY A 295 -19.11 24.31 -8.75
CA GLY A 295 -19.12 25.30 -7.67
C GLY A 295 -20.22 25.07 -6.63
N LEU A 296 -20.73 23.84 -6.50
CA LEU A 296 -21.80 23.49 -5.57
C LEU A 296 -21.25 23.40 -4.15
N ARG A 297 -21.39 24.49 -3.38
CA ARG A 297 -21.06 24.51 -1.96
C ARG A 297 -22.21 23.92 -1.14
N VAL A 298 -21.91 22.98 -0.25
CA VAL A 298 -22.85 22.54 0.79
C VAL A 298 -22.94 23.66 1.81
N THR A 299 -24.07 24.38 1.85
CA THR A 299 -24.40 25.25 2.97
C THR A 299 -24.75 24.38 4.16
N LEU A 300 -23.81 24.18 5.09
CA LEU A 300 -24.18 23.68 6.42
C LEU A 300 -25.09 24.75 7.05
N ALA A 301 -26.37 24.42 7.20
CA ALA A 301 -27.28 25.21 8.01
C ALA A 301 -26.67 25.31 9.43
N PRO A 302 -26.65 26.51 10.04
CA PRO A 302 -26.15 26.66 11.40
C PRO A 302 -26.97 25.77 12.35
N PRO A 303 -26.34 25.16 13.38
CA PRO A 303 -27.05 24.34 14.34
C PRO A 303 -28.15 25.18 14.97
N SER A 304 -29.40 24.76 14.76
CA SER A 304 -30.57 25.34 15.42
C SER A 304 -30.35 25.22 16.93
N ARG A 305 -30.10 26.36 17.58
CA ARG A 305 -30.08 26.45 19.04
C ARG A 305 -31.46 26.06 19.55
N THR A 306 -31.58 24.87 20.08
CA THR A 306 -32.76 24.42 20.82
C THR A 306 -32.83 25.24 22.11
N THR A 307 -33.54 26.36 22.08
CA THR A 307 -33.86 27.14 23.27
C THR A 307 -34.86 26.34 24.10
N GLN A 308 -34.37 25.57 25.08
CA GLN A 308 -35.21 25.03 26.14
C GLN A 308 -35.73 26.20 26.99
N PRO A 309 -37.05 26.35 27.21
CA PRO A 309 -37.57 27.39 28.08
C PRO A 309 -37.28 27.03 29.54
N ILE A 310 -36.57 27.93 30.23
CA ILE A 310 -36.35 27.90 31.67
C ILE A 310 -37.72 28.07 32.34
N ARG A 311 -38.19 27.03 33.04
CA ARG A 311 -39.33 27.15 33.96
C ARG A 311 -38.93 28.05 35.14
N ASN A 312 -39.45 29.28 35.14
CA ASN A 312 -39.45 30.14 36.32
C ASN A 312 -40.33 29.51 37.40
N ILE A 313 -39.73 29.09 38.51
CA ILE A 313 -40.44 28.83 39.77
C ILE A 313 -40.41 30.15 40.53
N GLN A 314 -41.50 30.90 40.47
CA GLN A 314 -41.73 32.00 41.42
C GLN A 314 -42.34 31.42 42.69
N SER A 315 -41.66 31.74 43.79
CA SER A 315 -42.11 31.64 45.17
C SER A 315 -43.28 32.59 45.43
N GLU A 316 -44.44 32.06 45.82
CA GLU A 316 -45.46 32.82 46.54
C GLU A 316 -45.40 32.46 48.03
N GLN A 317 -44.98 33.43 48.84
CA GLN A 317 -45.33 33.54 50.25
C GLN A 317 -46.37 34.66 50.40
N GLY A 318 -47.39 34.44 51.24
CA GLY A 318 -48.34 35.47 51.70
C GLY A 318 -49.77 34.89 51.86
N VAL A 319 -50.13 34.26 52.98
CA VAL A 319 -50.74 34.88 54.19
C VAL A 319 -52.10 35.54 53.92
N HIS A 320 -53.20 34.88 54.34
CA HIS A 320 -54.21 35.41 55.29
C HIS A 320 -55.44 34.48 55.40
N GLY A 321 -55.88 34.19 56.63
CA GLY A 321 -57.18 33.59 56.96
C GLY A 321 -57.12 32.50 58.00
#